data_AF-A0A8E2EM30-F1
#
_entry.id   AF-A0A8E2EM30-F1
#
_cell.length_a   1.000
_cell.length_b   1.000
_cell.length_c   1.000
_cell.angle_alpha   90.00
_cell.angle_beta   90.00
_cell.angle_gamma   90.00
#
_symmetry.space_group_name_H-M   'P 1'
#
loop_
_entity.id
_entity.type
_entity.pdbx_description
1 polymer ?
#
loop_
_entity_poly.entity_id
_entity_poly.type
_entity_poly.pdbx_seq_one_letter_code
_entity_poly.pdbx_strand_id
1 'polypeptide(L)'
;MARHPKYSEFPLNPDDPFRSAWGLRLKYGKDDQLGFMNCLTDEVVHEAAKEIETGTRISLNWPMDAQGDIPFFGRQVFHKNIYSKPPRIVNDETWTFNTQGSSQWDGRHFAYQKESKFYNGVTMDDICTTDCYGNGPTPLKHLQAVAESQGVEFEFGDILIIRSGYVATYTNLDRSELESLSKDNFSVVASDQPSFEFWPSQQPHMLHEVMLAGWGCPIGELFNLEASAEQCKKINRYSFFVASELFSPLIIPAIF
;
A
#
# COMPACT_ATOMS: atom_id res chain seq x y z
N MET A 1 16.94 21.82 6.33
CA MET A 1 16.31 20.49 6.47
C MET A 1 16.44 20.01 7.91
N ALA A 2 15.32 19.75 8.58
CA ALA A 2 15.32 19.12 9.91
C ALA A 2 15.84 17.68 9.80
N ARG A 3 16.59 17.22 10.79
CA ARG A 3 17.14 15.85 10.82
C ARG A 3 16.00 14.83 10.93
N HIS A 4 15.94 13.88 10.00
CA HIS A 4 15.03 12.73 10.11
C HIS A 4 15.51 11.74 11.17
N PRO A 5 14.63 11.24 12.06
CA PRO A 5 14.97 10.19 13.01
C PRO A 5 15.36 8.90 12.30
N LYS A 6 16.40 8.24 12.79
CA LYS A 6 16.79 6.91 12.36
C LYS A 6 15.80 5.87 12.87
N TYR A 7 15.74 4.72 12.21
CA TYR A 7 14.94 3.57 12.65
C TYR A 7 15.15 3.22 14.14
N SER A 8 16.38 3.33 14.64
CA SER A 8 16.75 3.08 16.04
C SER A 8 16.22 4.11 17.05
N GLU A 9 15.71 5.25 16.58
CA GLU A 9 15.23 6.36 17.42
C GLU A 9 13.71 6.28 17.66
N PHE A 10 13.00 5.27 17.11
CA PHE A 10 11.57 5.04 17.38
C PHE A 10 11.33 4.06 18.55
N PRO A 11 10.27 4.28 19.36
CA PRO A 11 9.27 5.34 19.22
C PRO A 11 9.76 6.71 19.70
N LEU A 12 9.17 7.79 19.15
CA LEU A 12 9.51 9.17 19.53
C LEU A 12 8.94 9.56 20.90
N ASN A 13 7.76 9.05 21.25
CA ASN A 13 7.16 9.23 22.56
C ASN A 13 7.26 7.94 23.38
N PRO A 14 7.56 8.02 24.69
CA PRO A 14 7.72 6.83 25.54
C PRO A 14 6.48 5.94 25.64
N ASP A 15 5.29 6.52 25.48
CA ASP A 15 4.00 5.82 25.61
C ASP A 15 3.49 5.24 24.28
N ASP A 16 4.19 5.49 23.17
CA ASP A 16 3.80 4.99 21.86
C ASP A 16 4.19 3.51 21.65
N PRO A 17 3.49 2.79 20.76
CA PRO A 17 3.82 1.40 20.45
C PRO A 17 5.25 1.21 19.94
N PHE A 18 5.75 -0.02 20.04
CA PHE A 18 7.10 -0.37 19.59
C PHE A 18 7.33 0.05 18.13
N ARG A 19 8.42 0.80 17.87
CA ARG A 19 8.82 1.34 16.55
C ARG A 19 7.83 2.31 15.91
N SER A 20 6.85 2.81 16.67
CA SER A 20 5.89 3.78 16.18
C SER A 20 6.55 5.08 15.72
N ALA A 21 6.12 5.60 14.57
CA ALA A 21 6.47 6.92 14.06
C ALA A 21 5.33 7.93 14.26
N TRP A 22 4.44 7.69 15.23
CA TRP A 22 3.32 8.57 15.51
C TRP A 22 3.82 9.97 15.91
N GLY A 23 3.14 10.98 15.38
CA GLY A 23 3.54 12.37 15.56
C GLY A 23 4.83 12.77 14.84
N LEU A 24 5.51 11.90 14.08
CA LEU A 24 6.72 12.29 13.32
C LEU A 24 6.43 13.41 12.32
N ARG A 25 5.28 13.38 11.65
CA ARG A 25 4.86 14.35 10.64
C ARG A 25 3.98 15.44 11.26
N LEU A 26 4.49 16.10 12.30
CA LEU A 26 3.82 17.13 13.13
C LEU A 26 3.08 18.24 12.35
N LYS A 27 3.37 18.47 11.06
CA LYS A 27 2.60 19.37 10.20
C LYS A 27 1.10 19.02 10.21
N TYR A 28 0.75 17.74 10.33
CA TYR A 28 -0.63 17.24 10.38
C TYR A 28 -1.08 16.84 11.80
N GLY A 29 -0.21 16.99 12.80
CA GLY A 29 -0.53 16.77 14.21
C GLY A 29 -1.05 15.37 14.56
N LYS A 30 -1.86 15.30 15.62
CA LYS A 30 -2.51 14.05 16.08
C LYS A 30 -3.66 13.59 15.17
N ASP A 31 -4.04 14.40 14.20
CA ASP A 31 -5.13 14.13 13.27
C ASP A 31 -4.63 13.56 11.93
N ASP A 32 -3.32 13.31 11.79
CA ASP A 32 -2.74 12.69 10.60
C ASP A 32 -3.33 11.30 10.34
N GLN A 33 -3.75 11.08 9.10
CA GLN A 33 -4.33 9.83 8.60
C GLN A 33 -3.56 9.25 7.41
N LEU A 34 -2.54 9.94 6.91
CA LEU A 34 -1.79 9.60 5.70
C LEU A 34 -0.41 9.03 6.00
N GLY A 35 0.15 9.28 7.20
CA GLY A 35 1.40 8.68 7.63
C GLY A 35 2.54 9.00 6.67
N PHE A 36 3.17 7.96 6.13
CA PHE A 36 4.30 8.12 5.20
C PHE A 36 3.87 8.51 3.79
N MET A 37 2.58 8.41 3.42
CA MET A 37 2.10 8.98 2.16
C MET A 37 2.24 10.50 2.11
N ASN A 38 2.32 11.17 3.27
CA ASN A 38 2.63 12.60 3.35
C ASN A 38 4.00 12.97 2.73
N CYS A 39 4.84 11.98 2.38
CA CYS A 39 6.10 12.20 1.70
C CYS A 39 5.92 12.40 0.17
N LEU A 40 4.79 11.97 -0.42
CA LEU A 40 4.46 12.20 -1.84
C LEU A 40 3.99 13.64 -2.06
N THR A 41 4.93 14.59 -2.09
CA THR A 41 4.62 16.01 -2.35
C THR A 41 4.46 16.28 -3.84
N ASP A 42 3.81 17.40 -4.19
CA ASP A 42 3.65 17.84 -5.59
C ASP A 42 5.01 17.96 -6.31
N GLU A 43 6.06 18.40 -5.62
CA GLU A 43 7.42 18.45 -6.17
C GLU A 43 7.97 17.06 -6.45
N VAL A 44 7.78 16.10 -5.54
CA VAL A 44 8.23 14.72 -5.75
C VAL A 44 7.50 14.11 -6.94
N VAL A 45 6.19 14.34 -7.06
CA VAL A 45 5.39 13.89 -8.20
C VAL A 45 5.87 14.57 -9.48
N HIS A 46 6.13 15.88 -9.45
CA HIS A 46 6.64 16.64 -10.59
C HIS A 46 8.03 16.16 -11.03
N GLU A 47 8.95 15.91 -10.10
CA GLU A 47 10.27 15.35 -10.40
C GLU A 47 10.16 13.92 -10.92
N ALA A 48 9.31 13.08 -10.31
CA ALA A 48 9.06 11.72 -10.77
C ALA A 48 8.48 11.72 -12.20
N ALA A 49 7.66 12.70 -12.58
CA ALA A 49 7.13 12.80 -13.94
C ALA A 49 8.24 12.98 -14.99
N LYS A 50 9.39 13.57 -14.61
CA LYS A 50 10.56 13.69 -15.50
C LYS A 50 11.23 12.34 -15.78
N GLU A 51 10.92 11.31 -14.99
CA GLU A 51 11.38 9.95 -15.29
C GLU A 51 10.75 9.40 -16.59
N ILE A 52 9.68 10.00 -17.11
CA ILE A 52 9.00 9.58 -18.34
C ILE A 52 9.79 10.05 -19.57
N GLU A 53 10.77 9.26 -20.01
CA GLU A 53 11.58 9.57 -21.19
C GLU A 53 11.13 8.86 -22.48
N THR A 54 10.72 7.60 -22.37
CA THR A 54 10.49 6.74 -23.55
C THR A 54 9.01 6.51 -23.87
N GLY A 55 8.10 6.82 -22.94
CA GLY A 55 6.68 6.49 -23.03
C GLY A 55 6.37 4.98 -22.93
N THR A 56 7.35 4.13 -22.60
CA THR A 56 7.11 2.71 -22.34
C THR A 56 6.20 2.54 -21.13
N ARG A 57 5.17 1.71 -21.24
CA ARG A 57 4.21 1.44 -20.17
C ARG A 57 4.15 -0.04 -19.87
N ILE A 58 4.25 -0.39 -18.59
CA ILE A 58 4.23 -1.76 -18.11
C ILE A 58 3.21 -1.83 -16.98
N SER A 59 2.23 -2.72 -17.11
CA SER A 59 1.29 -3.01 -16.03
C SER A 59 1.97 -3.86 -14.97
N LEU A 60 1.85 -3.45 -13.71
CA LEU A 60 2.32 -4.21 -12.56
C LEU A 60 1.20 -5.05 -11.93
N ASN A 61 0.00 -5.05 -12.51
CA ASN A 61 -1.14 -5.79 -11.99
C ASN A 61 -1.00 -7.30 -12.28
N TRP A 62 -1.30 -8.10 -11.27
CA TRP A 62 -1.47 -9.53 -11.38
C TRP A 62 -2.94 -9.83 -11.74
N PRO A 63 -3.22 -10.83 -12.60
CA PRO A 63 -4.59 -11.15 -12.98
C PRO A 63 -5.47 -11.51 -11.76
N MET A 64 -6.72 -11.05 -11.76
CA MET A 64 -7.66 -11.28 -10.64
C MET A 64 -7.98 -12.77 -10.39
N ASP A 65 -7.82 -13.61 -11.41
CA ASP A 65 -8.01 -15.06 -11.38
C ASP A 65 -6.70 -15.84 -11.17
N ALA A 66 -5.56 -15.17 -10.96
CA ALA A 66 -4.25 -15.80 -10.93
C ALA A 66 -4.06 -16.78 -9.75
N GLN A 67 -4.80 -16.61 -8.65
CA GLN A 67 -4.78 -17.53 -7.51
C GLN A 67 -5.67 -18.77 -7.70
N GLY A 68 -6.49 -18.81 -8.75
CA GLY A 68 -7.43 -19.90 -9.00
C GLY A 68 -8.45 -20.11 -7.88
N ASP A 69 -8.79 -21.37 -7.63
CA ASP A 69 -9.87 -21.76 -6.70
C ASP A 69 -9.43 -21.80 -5.22
N ILE A 70 -8.14 -21.60 -4.93
CA ILE A 70 -7.59 -21.66 -3.57
C ILE A 70 -6.79 -20.37 -3.27
N PRO A 71 -7.47 -19.27 -2.94
CA PRO A 71 -6.81 -18.01 -2.61
C PRO A 71 -5.97 -18.12 -1.32
N PHE A 72 -4.93 -17.30 -1.25
CA PHE A 72 -4.08 -17.19 -0.08
C PHE A 72 -4.89 -16.81 1.17
N PHE A 73 -4.42 -17.30 2.32
CA PHE A 73 -4.98 -17.01 3.64
C PHE A 73 -6.48 -17.33 3.79
N GLY A 74 -7.00 -18.25 2.97
CA GLY A 74 -8.43 -18.63 3.01
C GLY A 74 -9.38 -17.52 2.56
N ARG A 75 -8.88 -16.57 1.74
CA ARG A 75 -9.67 -15.46 1.19
C ARG A 75 -10.75 -15.96 0.22
N GLN A 76 -11.74 -15.10 -0.04
CA GLN A 76 -12.82 -15.41 -0.99
C GLN A 76 -12.27 -15.54 -2.42
N VAL A 77 -12.75 -16.56 -3.13
CA VAL A 77 -12.44 -16.78 -4.55
C VAL A 77 -12.96 -15.62 -5.39
N PHE A 78 -12.22 -15.26 -6.44
CA PHE A 78 -12.66 -14.29 -7.42
C PHE A 78 -13.78 -14.89 -8.29
N HIS A 79 -14.90 -14.17 -8.40
CA HIS A 79 -16.02 -14.56 -9.25
C HIS A 79 -16.30 -13.48 -10.28
N LYS A 80 -16.34 -13.88 -11.55
CA LYS A 80 -16.68 -13.02 -12.69
C LYS A 80 -17.91 -13.56 -13.41
N ASN A 81 -18.95 -12.74 -13.46
CA ASN A 81 -20.17 -13.03 -14.23
C ASN A 81 -20.27 -12.08 -15.41
N ILE A 82 -20.46 -12.61 -16.62
CA ILE A 82 -20.61 -11.81 -17.84
C ILE A 82 -22.06 -11.93 -18.34
N TYR A 83 -22.69 -10.81 -18.65
CA TYR A 83 -24.08 -10.70 -19.08
C TYR A 83 -24.16 -10.14 -20.50
N SER A 84 -24.49 -10.98 -21.47
CA SER A 84 -24.77 -10.52 -22.83
C SER A 84 -26.14 -9.85 -22.94
N LYS A 85 -26.27 -8.79 -23.74
CA LYS A 85 -27.49 -7.98 -23.89
C LYS A 85 -28.03 -7.94 -25.33
N PRO A 86 -28.52 -9.07 -25.88
CA PRO A 86 -29.13 -9.11 -27.22
C PRO A 86 -30.41 -8.23 -27.30
N PRO A 87 -30.78 -7.74 -28.51
CA PRO A 87 -30.16 -8.01 -29.81
C PRO A 87 -28.89 -7.20 -30.07
N ARG A 88 -28.48 -6.31 -29.15
CA ARG A 88 -27.23 -5.58 -29.27
C ARG A 88 -26.05 -6.50 -28.95
N ILE A 89 -24.92 -6.27 -29.61
CA ILE A 89 -23.67 -6.98 -29.31
C ILE A 89 -22.96 -6.21 -28.19
N VAL A 90 -23.48 -6.35 -26.97
CA VAL A 90 -23.01 -5.65 -25.76
C VAL A 90 -22.94 -6.67 -24.62
N ASN A 91 -21.90 -6.56 -23.79
CA ASN A 91 -21.75 -7.33 -22.56
C ASN A 91 -21.59 -6.37 -21.38
N ASP A 92 -22.24 -6.70 -20.26
CA ASP A 92 -21.92 -6.17 -18.93
C ASP A 92 -21.22 -7.26 -18.12
N GLU A 93 -20.61 -6.89 -17.00
CA GLU A 93 -20.03 -7.86 -16.07
C GLU A 93 -20.17 -7.41 -14.62
N THR A 94 -20.26 -8.40 -13.72
CA THR A 94 -20.22 -8.20 -12.26
C THR A 94 -19.06 -9.02 -11.72
N TRP A 95 -18.23 -8.37 -10.92
CA TRP A 95 -17.07 -8.98 -10.28
C TRP A 95 -17.28 -8.97 -8.77
N THR A 96 -17.08 -10.12 -8.13
CA THR A 96 -17.03 -10.25 -6.68
C THR A 96 -15.63 -10.72 -6.32
N PHE A 97 -14.92 -9.94 -5.51
CA PHE A 97 -13.54 -10.22 -5.14
C PHE A 97 -13.26 -9.75 -3.72
N ASN A 98 -12.31 -10.42 -3.09
CA ASN A 98 -11.68 -9.92 -1.88
C ASN A 98 -10.66 -8.84 -2.28
N THR A 99 -10.66 -7.69 -1.61
CA THR A 99 -9.74 -6.58 -1.91
C THR A 99 -8.28 -6.93 -1.71
N GLN A 100 -7.99 -8.00 -0.95
CA GLN A 100 -6.68 -8.58 -0.75
C GLN A 100 -6.40 -9.81 -1.66
N GLY A 101 -7.13 -9.95 -2.77
CA GLY A 101 -7.09 -11.13 -3.66
C GLY A 101 -6.16 -11.05 -4.88
N SER A 102 -5.57 -9.89 -5.20
CA SER A 102 -4.63 -9.73 -6.33
C SER A 102 -3.64 -8.60 -6.02
N SER A 103 -2.94 -8.01 -7.01
CA SER A 103 -2.11 -6.82 -6.77
C SER A 103 -2.91 -5.77 -6.01
N GLN A 104 -2.43 -5.41 -4.83
CA GLN A 104 -3.18 -4.63 -3.86
C GLN A 104 -2.28 -3.69 -3.09
N TRP A 105 -2.90 -2.69 -2.47
CA TRP A 105 -2.28 -1.89 -1.43
C TRP A 105 -3.04 -2.05 -0.13
N ASP A 106 -2.32 -2.41 0.92
CA ASP A 106 -2.79 -2.47 2.28
C ASP A 106 -2.57 -1.13 2.98
N GLY A 107 -3.66 -0.60 3.52
CA GLY A 107 -3.65 0.58 4.39
C GLY A 107 -4.07 0.21 5.80
N ARG A 108 -5.34 0.45 6.15
CA ARG A 108 -5.90 0.14 7.47
C ARG A 108 -6.27 -1.35 7.63
N HIS A 109 -5.47 -2.24 7.07
CA HIS A 109 -5.73 -3.68 7.07
C HIS A 109 -5.21 -4.37 8.35
N PHE A 110 -4.07 -3.91 8.87
CA PHE A 110 -3.37 -4.56 9.97
C PHE A 110 -3.03 -3.57 11.09
N ALA A 111 -3.44 -3.90 12.32
CA ALA A 111 -3.18 -3.11 13.53
C ALA A 111 -1.99 -3.67 14.32
N TYR A 112 -1.46 -2.89 15.27
CA TYR A 112 -0.68 -3.46 16.35
C TYR A 112 -1.52 -4.46 17.14
N GLN A 113 -1.06 -5.70 17.25
CA GLN A 113 -1.85 -6.77 17.85
C GLN A 113 -1.96 -6.60 19.37
N LYS A 114 -0.85 -6.22 20.02
CA LYS A 114 -0.80 -6.03 21.47
C LYS A 114 -1.60 -4.81 21.93
N GLU A 115 -1.45 -3.68 21.24
CA GLU A 115 -2.12 -2.43 21.61
C GLU A 115 -3.53 -2.32 21.03
N SER A 116 -3.91 -3.18 20.06
CA SER A 116 -5.20 -3.17 19.35
C SER A 116 -5.49 -1.81 18.70
N LYS A 117 -4.46 -1.20 18.12
CA LYS A 117 -4.52 0.15 17.52
C LYS A 117 -3.91 0.16 16.13
N PHE A 118 -4.57 0.86 15.22
CA PHE A 118 -4.07 1.26 13.92
C PHE A 118 -3.24 2.55 14.03
N TYR A 119 -2.81 3.06 12.88
CA TYR A 119 -2.03 4.28 12.78
C TYR A 119 -2.62 5.44 13.58
N ASN A 120 -1.74 6.13 14.31
CA ASN A 120 -2.05 7.29 15.13
C ASN A 120 -3.11 7.05 16.21
N GLY A 121 -3.22 5.81 16.71
CA GLY A 121 -4.10 5.44 17.81
C GLY A 121 -5.55 5.15 17.42
N VAL A 122 -5.86 5.14 16.12
CA VAL A 122 -7.17 4.75 15.59
C VAL A 122 -7.54 3.35 16.08
N THR A 123 -8.74 3.19 16.62
CA THR A 123 -9.23 1.91 17.12
C THR A 123 -10.05 1.17 16.06
N MET A 124 -10.35 -0.11 16.30
CA MET A 124 -11.26 -0.86 15.44
C MET A 124 -12.65 -0.21 15.37
N ASP A 125 -13.15 0.31 16.49
CA ASP A 125 -14.47 0.97 16.56
C ASP A 125 -14.51 2.26 15.73
N ASP A 126 -13.38 2.96 15.58
CA ASP A 126 -13.28 4.15 14.73
C ASP A 126 -13.38 3.82 13.23
N ILE A 127 -12.97 2.60 12.84
CA ILE A 127 -12.99 2.13 11.44
C ILE A 127 -14.32 1.46 11.14
N CYS A 128 -14.75 0.57 12.01
CA CYS A 128 -16.05 -0.10 11.97
C CYS A 128 -17.13 0.87 12.43
N THR A 129 -17.42 1.88 11.59
CA THR A 129 -18.53 2.81 11.78
C THR A 129 -19.91 2.16 11.61
N THR A 130 -19.92 0.87 11.29
CA THR A 130 -21.07 -0.02 11.28
C THR A 130 -20.75 -1.22 12.16
N ASP A 131 -21.79 -1.89 12.65
CA ASP A 131 -21.66 -3.28 13.03
C ASP A 131 -20.87 -4.03 11.94
N CYS A 132 -20.16 -5.08 12.32
CA CYS A 132 -19.37 -5.93 11.42
C CYS A 132 -20.18 -6.62 10.29
N TYR A 133 -21.39 -6.13 10.00
CA TYR A 133 -22.35 -6.58 9.01
C TYR A 133 -22.63 -5.55 7.89
N GLY A 134 -21.95 -4.39 7.87
CA GLY A 134 -21.76 -3.61 6.65
C GLY A 134 -22.97 -2.82 6.13
N ASN A 135 -23.61 -1.99 6.96
CA ASN A 135 -24.56 -0.97 6.48
C ASN A 135 -24.36 0.39 7.17
N GLY A 136 -23.67 1.32 6.50
CA GLY A 136 -23.56 2.71 6.95
C GLY A 136 -22.68 3.56 6.03
N PRO A 137 -23.07 4.83 5.78
CA PRO A 137 -22.29 5.73 4.94
C PRO A 137 -21.06 6.26 5.67
N THR A 138 -19.97 6.45 4.91
CA THR A 138 -18.76 7.20 5.28
C THR A 138 -19.11 8.52 5.99
N PRO A 139 -18.64 8.76 7.22
CA PRO A 139 -18.97 10.00 7.93
C PRO A 139 -18.36 11.23 7.25
N LEU A 140 -19.19 12.24 6.96
CA LEU A 140 -18.84 13.50 6.29
C LEU A 140 -17.61 14.23 6.89
N LYS A 141 -17.35 14.04 8.19
CA LYS A 141 -16.18 14.59 8.89
C LYS A 141 -14.83 14.16 8.27
N HIS A 142 -14.75 12.96 7.69
CA HIS A 142 -13.51 12.47 7.05
C HIS A 142 -13.25 13.16 5.71
N LEU A 143 -14.30 13.53 4.97
CA LEU A 143 -14.18 14.26 3.70
C LEU A 143 -13.80 15.74 3.93
N GLN A 144 -14.29 16.34 5.02
CA GLN A 144 -13.96 17.73 5.38
C GLN A 144 -12.51 17.87 5.88
N ALA A 145 -11.99 16.89 6.63
CA ALA A 145 -10.61 16.87 7.10
C ALA A 145 -9.57 16.76 5.96
N VAL A 146 -9.91 16.09 4.86
CA VAL A 146 -9.05 15.99 3.66
C VAL A 146 -8.99 17.31 2.88
N ALA A 147 -10.06 18.10 2.88
CA ALA A 147 -10.11 19.39 2.18
C ALA A 147 -9.42 20.53 2.97
N GLU A 148 -9.50 20.49 4.30
CA GLU A 148 -8.85 21.49 5.18
C GLU A 148 -7.32 21.28 5.30
N SER A 149 -6.82 20.06 5.12
CA SER A 149 -5.38 19.74 5.23
C SER A 149 -4.53 20.24 4.05
N GLN A 150 -5.13 20.79 2.99
CA GLN A 150 -4.45 21.18 1.74
C GLN A 150 -3.83 22.61 1.77
N GLY A 151 -3.67 23.24 2.93
CA GLY A 151 -2.97 24.53 3.09
C GLY A 151 -1.44 24.36 3.29
N VAL A 152 -0.65 24.56 2.24
CA VAL A 152 0.75 24.08 2.03
C VAL A 152 1.88 25.02 2.50
N GLU A 153 3.11 24.55 2.85
CA GLU A 153 4.29 24.20 1.98
C GLU A 153 5.18 22.99 2.47
N PHE A 154 6.30 22.62 1.79
CA PHE A 154 6.75 21.25 1.35
C PHE A 154 8.17 20.70 1.74
N GLU A 155 8.43 19.36 1.56
CA GLU A 155 9.70 18.63 1.13
C GLU A 155 9.69 17.03 1.26
N PHE A 156 10.35 16.30 0.31
CA PHE A 156 10.85 14.86 0.12
C PHE A 156 10.00 13.55 0.36
N GLY A 157 9.95 12.58 -0.62
CA GLY A 157 9.35 11.22 -0.47
C GLY A 157 9.15 10.21 -1.65
N ASP A 158 10.12 9.32 -1.89
CA ASP A 158 10.06 8.26 -2.93
C ASP A 158 9.25 6.99 -2.57
N ILE A 159 8.84 6.21 -3.57
CA ILE A 159 8.19 4.88 -3.46
C ILE A 159 9.22 3.75 -3.63
N LEU A 160 9.19 2.73 -2.77
CA LEU A 160 10.03 1.53 -2.90
C LEU A 160 9.23 0.34 -3.44
N ILE A 161 9.75 -0.31 -4.48
CA ILE A 161 9.22 -1.58 -4.99
C ILE A 161 10.33 -2.63 -4.95
N ILE A 162 10.05 -3.75 -4.28
CA ILE A 162 10.99 -4.85 -4.10
C ILE A 162 10.54 -6.03 -4.95
N ARG A 163 11.35 -6.41 -5.94
CA ARG A 163 11.19 -7.69 -6.63
C ARG A 163 11.93 -8.77 -5.86
N SER A 164 11.19 -9.58 -5.10
CA SER A 164 11.73 -10.80 -4.48
C SER A 164 11.76 -11.98 -5.45
N GLY A 165 11.14 -11.83 -6.63
CA GLY A 165 10.94 -12.91 -7.59
C GLY A 165 9.80 -13.84 -7.21
N TYR A 166 8.94 -13.54 -6.22
CA TYR A 166 7.88 -14.44 -5.77
C TYR A 166 6.84 -14.73 -6.86
N VAL A 167 6.25 -13.72 -7.53
CA VAL A 167 5.28 -13.98 -8.61
C VAL A 167 5.93 -14.84 -9.71
N ALA A 168 7.18 -14.57 -10.05
CA ALA A 168 7.95 -15.35 -11.02
C ALA A 168 8.17 -16.79 -10.57
N THR A 169 8.60 -16.99 -9.32
CA THR A 169 8.95 -18.32 -8.78
C THR A 169 7.76 -19.12 -8.30
N TYR A 170 6.60 -18.49 -8.06
CA TYR A 170 5.32 -19.18 -7.94
C TYR A 170 5.01 -19.96 -9.23
N THR A 171 5.58 -19.51 -10.36
CA THR A 171 5.56 -20.26 -11.62
C THR A 171 6.76 -21.20 -11.83
N ASN A 172 7.83 -21.16 -11.01
CA ASN A 172 8.98 -22.09 -10.99
C ASN A 172 9.88 -21.87 -9.75
N LEU A 173 10.04 -22.86 -8.86
CA LEU A 173 10.60 -22.69 -7.50
C LEU A 173 12.14 -22.78 -7.36
N ASP A 174 12.78 -21.79 -6.72
CA ASP A 174 13.67 -21.87 -5.51
C ASP A 174 14.04 -20.42 -5.06
N ARG A 175 14.21 -20.16 -3.75
CA ARG A 175 14.17 -18.80 -3.16
C ARG A 175 15.06 -18.59 -1.93
N SER A 176 15.80 -17.48 -1.92
CA SER A 176 16.30 -16.86 -0.68
C SER A 176 16.58 -15.35 -0.78
N GLU A 177 16.34 -14.69 0.36
CA GLU A 177 16.88 -13.41 0.90
C GLU A 177 16.24 -12.07 0.53
N LEU A 178 15.66 -11.40 1.54
CA LEU A 178 15.51 -9.94 1.65
C LEU A 178 15.39 -9.50 3.14
N GLU A 179 16.44 -8.91 3.73
CA GLU A 179 16.40 -8.40 5.13
C GLU A 179 16.99 -6.99 5.35
N SER A 180 17.36 -6.21 4.33
CA SER A 180 18.13 -4.95 4.56
C SER A 180 17.41 -3.61 4.28
N LEU A 181 16.12 -3.60 3.94
CA LEU A 181 15.46 -2.42 3.32
C LEU A 181 14.87 -1.34 4.26
N SER A 182 15.05 -1.41 5.58
CA SER A 182 14.38 -0.48 6.52
C SER A 182 15.03 0.92 6.70
N LYS A 183 15.91 1.37 5.78
CA LYS A 183 16.82 2.51 6.05
C LYS A 183 16.41 3.85 5.45
N ASP A 184 15.60 3.85 4.41
CA ASP A 184 15.26 5.08 3.67
C ASP A 184 13.75 5.34 3.78
N ASN A 185 13.37 6.58 4.04
CA ASN A 185 11.99 6.96 4.40
C ASN A 185 11.04 6.91 3.19
N PHE A 186 10.61 5.71 2.79
CA PHE A 186 9.73 5.50 1.64
C PHE A 186 8.27 5.84 1.94
N SER A 187 7.58 6.50 1.01
CA SER A 187 6.17 6.85 1.16
C SER A 187 5.27 5.62 1.22
N VAL A 188 5.56 4.63 0.37
CA VAL A 188 4.93 3.31 0.35
C VAL A 188 5.99 2.25 -0.01
N VAL A 189 5.73 0.99 0.33
CA VAL A 189 6.56 -0.14 -0.08
C VAL A 189 5.73 -1.19 -0.80
N ALA A 190 6.23 -1.80 -1.85
CA ALA A 190 5.55 -2.92 -2.51
C ALA A 190 6.49 -4.09 -2.77
N SER A 191 5.93 -5.29 -2.92
CA SER A 191 6.67 -6.42 -3.46
C SER A 191 5.79 -7.35 -4.30
N ASP A 192 6.44 -8.32 -4.93
CA ASP A 192 5.78 -9.44 -5.60
C ASP A 192 5.44 -10.60 -4.64
N GLN A 193 5.61 -10.43 -3.33
CA GLN A 193 5.25 -11.43 -2.31
C GLN A 193 3.78 -11.31 -1.85
N PRO A 194 3.18 -12.40 -1.33
CA PRO A 194 1.80 -12.43 -0.84
C PRO A 194 1.64 -11.88 0.58
N SER A 195 2.74 -11.65 1.29
CA SER A 195 2.75 -11.13 2.66
C SER A 195 3.74 -9.99 2.85
N PHE A 196 4.43 -9.54 1.78
CA PHE A 196 5.57 -8.60 1.78
C PHE A 196 6.79 -8.98 2.65
N GLU A 197 6.58 -9.41 3.89
CA GLU A 197 7.53 -9.95 4.85
C GLU A 197 7.62 -11.47 4.79
N PHE A 198 8.73 -11.98 5.36
CA PHE A 198 8.94 -13.41 5.50
C PHE A 198 7.92 -14.04 6.45
N TRP A 199 7.20 -15.06 5.98
CA TRP A 199 6.22 -15.80 6.76
C TRP A 199 6.65 -17.26 6.95
N PRO A 200 6.63 -17.82 8.18
CA PRO A 200 6.26 -17.17 9.45
C PRO A 200 7.34 -16.18 9.94
N SER A 201 6.91 -15.09 10.59
CA SER A 201 7.86 -14.08 11.12
C SER A 201 8.91 -14.71 12.01
N GLN A 202 10.18 -14.35 11.77
CA GLN A 202 11.32 -14.75 12.60
C GLN A 202 11.56 -13.78 13.77
N GLN A 203 10.74 -12.75 13.88
CA GLN A 203 10.83 -11.69 14.88
C GLN A 203 9.61 -11.75 15.83
N PRO A 204 9.69 -11.16 17.04
CA PRO A 204 8.56 -11.13 17.97
C PRO A 204 7.41 -10.19 17.52
N HIS A 205 7.56 -9.54 16.36
CA HIS A 205 6.62 -8.62 15.75
C HIS A 205 6.56 -8.87 14.25
N MET A 206 5.48 -8.44 13.60
CA MET A 206 5.35 -8.43 12.14
C MET A 206 5.74 -7.08 11.58
N LEU A 207 6.34 -7.05 10.39
CA LEU A 207 6.58 -5.81 9.66
C LEU A 207 5.27 -5.11 9.34
N HIS A 208 4.17 -5.84 9.08
CA HIS A 208 2.85 -5.26 8.92
C HIS A 208 2.44 -4.34 10.08
N GLU A 209 2.73 -4.73 11.34
CA GLU A 209 2.41 -3.90 12.51
C GLU A 209 3.18 -2.59 12.48
N VAL A 210 4.49 -2.66 12.20
CA VAL A 210 5.36 -1.48 12.21
C VAL A 210 5.07 -0.56 11.03
N MET A 211 4.90 -1.09 9.83
CA MET A 211 4.73 -0.29 8.63
C MET A 211 3.31 0.31 8.55
N LEU A 212 2.27 -0.50 8.73
CA LEU A 212 0.89 -0.03 8.61
C LEU A 212 0.46 0.75 9.86
N ALA A 213 0.53 0.12 11.04
CA ALA A 213 0.06 0.75 12.28
C ALA A 213 1.10 1.68 12.90
N GLY A 214 2.39 1.39 12.78
CA GLY A 214 3.45 2.26 13.32
C GLY A 214 3.70 3.49 12.47
N TRP A 215 3.81 3.32 11.15
CA TRP A 215 4.28 4.39 10.26
C TRP A 215 3.19 4.96 9.36
N GLY A 216 2.06 4.26 9.20
CA GLY A 216 1.08 4.62 8.18
C GLY A 216 1.71 4.57 6.80
N CYS A 217 2.62 3.61 6.58
CA CYS A 217 3.30 3.34 5.32
C CYS A 217 2.59 2.15 4.64
N PRO A 218 1.82 2.40 3.57
CA PRO A 218 1.14 1.34 2.83
C PRO A 218 2.08 0.24 2.33
N ILE A 219 1.57 -1.00 2.36
CA ILE A 219 2.25 -2.19 1.85
C ILE A 219 1.56 -2.63 0.55
N GLY A 220 2.32 -2.81 -0.51
CA GLY A 220 1.88 -3.36 -1.78
C GLY A 220 2.24 -4.83 -1.88
N GLU A 221 1.29 -5.67 -2.25
CA GLU A 221 1.49 -7.11 -2.36
C GLU A 221 1.10 -7.62 -3.74
N LEU A 222 1.70 -8.74 -4.15
CA LEU A 222 1.37 -9.45 -5.39
C LEU A 222 1.56 -8.60 -6.66
N PHE A 223 2.50 -7.67 -6.70
CA PHE A 223 2.81 -6.92 -7.92
C PHE A 223 3.49 -7.86 -8.93
N ASN A 224 3.05 -7.84 -10.19
CA ASN A 224 3.71 -8.57 -11.27
C ASN A 224 4.88 -7.75 -11.83
N LEU A 225 6.10 -8.07 -11.38
CA LEU A 225 7.29 -7.27 -11.67
C LEU A 225 8.15 -7.82 -12.83
N GLU A 226 7.72 -8.88 -13.52
CA GLU A 226 8.55 -9.56 -14.53
C GLU A 226 8.86 -8.68 -15.73
N ALA A 227 7.83 -8.14 -16.39
CA ALA A 227 8.02 -7.26 -17.54
C ALA A 227 8.81 -6.00 -17.16
N SER A 228 8.58 -5.44 -15.96
CA SER A 228 9.34 -4.29 -15.48
C SER A 228 10.80 -4.63 -15.23
N ALA A 229 11.10 -5.80 -14.67
CA ALA A 229 12.47 -6.23 -14.40
C ALA A 229 13.25 -6.49 -15.69
N GLU A 230 12.63 -7.13 -16.68
CA GLU A 230 13.22 -7.32 -18.00
C GLU A 230 13.54 -5.99 -18.67
N GLN A 231 12.59 -5.03 -18.61
CA GLN A 231 12.79 -3.70 -19.16
C GLN A 231 13.89 -2.94 -18.43
N CYS A 232 13.88 -2.91 -17.08
CA CYS A 232 14.90 -2.27 -16.27
C CYS A 232 16.30 -2.81 -16.59
N LYS A 233 16.42 -4.13 -16.72
CA LYS A 233 17.67 -4.80 -17.13
C LYS A 233 18.09 -4.39 -18.55
N LYS A 234 17.15 -4.31 -19.49
CA LYS A 234 17.42 -3.94 -20.88
C LYS A 234 17.95 -2.51 -21.01
N ILE A 235 17.41 -1.57 -20.24
CA ILE A 235 17.80 -0.15 -20.30
C ILE A 235 18.82 0.27 -19.24
N ASN A 236 19.19 -0.66 -18.34
CA ASN A 236 20.06 -0.43 -17.19
C ASN A 236 19.60 0.75 -16.31
N ARG A 237 18.31 0.81 -16.00
CA ARG A 237 17.70 1.85 -15.15
C ARG A 237 16.60 1.22 -14.31
N TYR A 238 16.59 1.56 -13.02
CA TYR A 238 15.70 0.97 -12.01
C TYR A 238 14.86 2.02 -11.26
N SER A 239 14.94 3.28 -11.69
CA SER A 239 14.00 4.34 -11.32
C SER A 239 13.05 4.59 -12.47
N PHE A 240 11.76 4.76 -12.16
CA PHE A 240 10.72 5.05 -13.13
C PHE A 240 9.51 5.67 -12.42
N PHE A 241 8.70 6.40 -13.18
CA PHE A 241 7.42 6.90 -12.71
C PHE A 241 6.43 5.75 -12.48
N VAL A 242 5.76 5.75 -11.32
CA VAL A 242 4.72 4.78 -10.97
C VAL A 242 3.41 5.51 -10.81
N ALA A 243 2.44 5.18 -11.67
CA ALA A 243 1.05 5.60 -11.52
C ALA A 243 0.30 4.52 -10.76
N SER A 244 -0.17 4.82 -9.55
CA SER A 244 -1.00 3.90 -8.77
C SER A 244 -1.92 4.68 -7.86
N GLU A 245 -3.23 4.39 -7.97
CA GLU A 245 -4.23 4.96 -7.07
C GLU A 245 -4.58 3.93 -6.00
N LEU A 246 -4.57 4.38 -4.75
CA LEU A 246 -5.04 3.58 -3.63
C LEU A 246 -6.56 3.51 -3.67
N PHE A 247 -7.10 2.35 -4.05
CA PHE A 247 -8.53 2.10 -3.95
C PHE A 247 -8.94 2.03 -2.48
N SER A 248 -9.36 3.16 -1.92
CA SER A 248 -10.07 3.22 -0.65
C SER A 248 -11.51 3.63 -0.94
N PRO A 249 -12.53 2.88 -0.48
CA PRO A 249 -13.93 3.33 -0.58
C PRO A 249 -14.20 4.64 0.20
N LEU A 250 -13.18 5.20 0.88
CA LEU A 250 -13.24 6.39 1.72
C LEU A 250 -12.40 7.57 1.19
N ILE A 251 -11.67 7.44 0.08
CA ILE A 251 -10.83 8.51 -0.48
C ILE A 251 -11.19 8.72 -1.96
N ILE A 252 -11.55 9.95 -2.31
CA ILE A 252 -11.74 10.40 -3.69
C ILE A 252 -10.41 10.20 -4.43
N PRO A 253 -10.40 9.59 -5.63
CA PRO A 253 -9.17 9.32 -6.38
C PRO A 253 -8.39 10.61 -6.61
N ALA A 254 -7.19 10.68 -6.04
CA ALA A 254 -6.16 11.58 -6.50
C ALA A 254 -5.31 10.77 -7.49
N ILE A 255 -5.43 11.12 -8.77
CA ILE A 255 -4.49 10.70 -9.80
C ILE A 255 -3.12 11.27 -9.38
N PHE A 256 -2.15 10.41 -9.15
CA PHE A 256 -0.73 10.79 -9.07
C PHE A 256 -0.07 10.47 -10.41
#